data_AF-A0A167EZG2-F1
#
_entry.id   AF-A0A167EZG2-F1
#
_cell.length_a   1.000
_cell.length_b   1.000
_cell.length_c   1.000
_cell.angle_alpha   90.00
_cell.angle_beta   90.00
_cell.angle_gamma   90.00
#
_symmetry.space_group_name_H-M   'P 1'
#
loop_
_entity.id
_entity.type
_entity.pdbx_description
1 polymer ?
#
loop_
_entity_poly.entity_id
_entity_poly.type
_entity_poly.pdbx_seq_one_letter_code
_entity_poly.pdbx_strand_id
1 'polypeptide(L)' 'MFKIEFIKPGSPYQNGFVEQFNRSYREEALDLYLFESHQQVREITDECPDIYNYEQPHDALENQTPMNYLETA' A
#
# COMPACT_ATOMS: atom_id res chain seq x y z
N MET A 1 0.25 -12.88 22.43
CA MET A 1 1.09 -11.71 22.73
C MET A 1 1.69 -11.24 21.41
N PHE A 2 1.32 -10.05 20.93
CA PHE A 2 1.87 -9.49 19.70
C PHE A 2 3.36 -9.17 19.90
N LYS A 3 4.21 -9.57 18.96
CA LYS A 3 5.65 -9.31 18.98
C LYS A 3 5.97 -8.32 17.87
N ILE A 4 6.56 -7.19 18.24
CA ILE A 4 7.06 -6.21 17.27
C ILE A 4 8.38 -6.73 16.72
N GLU A 5 8.47 -6.85 15.39
CA GLU A 5 9.71 -7.20 14.71
C GLU A 5 10.22 -6.00 13.93
N PHE A 6 11.45 -5.58 14.22
CA PHE A 6 12.11 -4.49 13.52
C PHE A 6 12.92 -5.03 12.34
N ILE A 7 12.99 -4.23 11.27
CA ILE A 7 13.92 -4.51 10.16
C ILE A 7 15.37 -4.46 10.66
N LYS A 8 16.24 -5.28 10.05
CA LYS A 8 17.67 -5.25 10.33
C LYS A 8 18.27 -3.99 9.70
N PRO A 9 19.14 -3.26 10.43
CA PRO A 9 19.86 -2.13 9.86
C PRO A 9 20.60 -2.54 8.58
N GLY A 10 20.46 -1.74 7.51
CA GLY A 10 21.14 -1.98 6.24
C GLY A 10 20.56 -3.11 5.38
N SER A 11 19.37 -3.63 5.70
CA SER A 11 18.71 -4.69 4.92
C SER A 11 17.45 -4.18 4.20
N PRO A 12 17.59 -3.51 3.03
CA PRO A 12 16.45 -2.91 2.31
C PRO A 12 15.39 -3.93 1.90
N TYR A 13 15.81 -5.17 1.62
CA TYR A 13 14.91 -6.25 1.20
C TYR A 13 13.83 -6.62 2.24
N GLN A 14 14.03 -6.29 3.52
CA GLN A 14 13.03 -6.57 4.57
C GLN A 14 11.88 -5.57 4.59
N ASN A 15 12.01 -4.43 3.90
CA ASN A 15 11.01 -3.37 3.86
C ASN A 15 10.35 -3.23 2.47
N GLY A 16 10.69 -4.10 1.51
CA GLY A 16 10.30 -3.94 0.11
C GLY A 16 8.78 -3.86 -0.10
N PHE A 17 7.99 -4.62 0.66
CA PHE A 17 6.53 -4.56 0.58
C PHE A 17 5.97 -3.19 0.98
N VAL A 18 6.42 -2.67 2.13
CA VAL A 18 6.01 -1.35 2.63
C VAL A 18 6.49 -0.23 1.70
N GLU A 19 7.69 -0.38 1.13
CA GLU A 19 8.23 0.56 0.14
C GLU A 19 7.41 0.58 -1.16
N GLN A 20 6.97 -0.58 -1.63
CA GLN A 20 6.10 -0.69 -2.80
C GLN A 20 4.74 -0.03 -2.55
N PHE A 21 4.10 -0.33 -1.42
CA PHE A 21 2.85 0.31 -1.03
C PHE A 21 3.00 1.85 -0.94
N ASN A 22 4.05 2.33 -0.27
CA ASN A 22 4.29 3.77 -0.14
C ASN A 22 4.54 4.46 -1.48
N ARG A 23 5.12 3.75 -2.46
CA ARG A 23 5.27 4.26 -3.83
C ARG A 23 3.90 4.39 -4.50
N SER A 24 3.10 3.32 -4.53
CA SER A 24 1.74 3.35 -5.12
C SER A 24 0.89 4.45 -4.46
N TYR A 25 0.90 4.53 -3.14
CA TYR A 25 0.19 5.59 -2.41
C TYR A 25 0.62 7.01 -2.85
N ARG A 26 1.93 7.24 -3.04
CA ARG A 26 2.40 8.54 -3.53
C ARG A 26 1.92 8.81 -4.95
N GLU A 27 2.17 7.89 -5.86
CA GLU A 27 1.91 8.07 -7.29
C GLU A 27 0.41 8.16 -7.60
N GLU A 28 -0.42 7.43 -6.85
CA GLU A 28 -1.85 7.27 -7.14
C GLU A 28 -2.76 8.10 -6.24
N ALA A 29 -2.31 8.53 -5.06
CA ALA A 29 -3.12 9.33 -4.15
C ALA A 29 -2.57 10.75 -3.98
N LEU A 30 -1.26 10.92 -3.82
CA LEU A 30 -0.69 12.24 -3.52
C LEU A 30 -0.35 13.04 -4.78
N ASP A 31 0.14 12.39 -5.83
CA ASP A 31 0.59 13.06 -7.05
C ASP A 31 -0.57 13.42 -8.00
N LEU A 32 -1.72 12.74 -7.88
CA LEU A 32 -2.89 12.97 -8.73
C LEU A 32 -3.76 14.15 -8.28
N TYR A 33 -3.65 14.59 -7.03
CA TYR A 33 -4.57 15.55 -6.43
C TYR A 33 -3.84 16.80 -5.94
N LEU A 34 -4.43 17.98 -6.20
CA LEU A 34 -4.10 19.20 -5.49
C LEU A 34 -5.05 19.35 -4.31
N PHE A 35 -4.52 19.22 -3.09
CA PHE A 35 -5.33 19.26 -1.89
C PHE A 35 -5.59 20.69 -1.42
N GLU A 36 -6.84 20.98 -1.06
CA GLU A 36 -7.25 22.27 -0.52
C GLU A 36 -7.27 22.28 1.02
N SER A 37 -7.26 21.10 1.64
CA SER A 37 -7.25 20.96 3.10
C SER A 37 -6.63 19.63 3.56
N HIS A 38 -6.18 19.61 4.82
CA HIS A 38 -5.74 18.36 5.47
C HIS A 38 -6.87 17.33 5.62
N GLN A 39 -8.13 17.78 5.69
CA GLN A 39 -9.27 16.88 5.77
C GLN A 39 -9.42 16.07 4.49
N GLN A 40 -9.29 16.72 3.33
CA GLN A 40 -9.32 16.06 2.03
C GLN A 40 -8.19 15.03 1.87
N VAL A 41 -6.99 15.36 2.35
CA VAL A 41 -5.87 14.40 2.36
C VAL A 41 -6.25 13.16 3.16
N ARG A 42 -6.84 13.32 4.35
CA ARG A 42 -7.24 12.19 5.22
C ARG A 42 -8.28 11.31 4.54
N GLU A 43 -9.32 11.90 3.97
CA GLU A 43 -10.38 11.17 3.29
C GLU A 43 -9.82 10.29 2.16
N ILE A 44 -8.96 10.85 1.30
CA ILE A 44 -8.31 10.09 0.23
C ILE A 44 -7.35 9.04 0.80
N THR A 45 -6.59 9.38 1.86
CA THR A 45 -5.67 8.43 2.51
C THR A 45 -6.40 7.22 3.07
N ASP A 46 -7.57 7.43 3.67
CA ASP A 46 -8.35 6.39 4.34
C ASP A 46 -8.93 5.38 3.32
N GLU A 47 -9.13 5.79 2.06
CA GLU A 47 -9.58 4.92 0.96
C GLU A 47 -8.44 4.10 0.34
N CYS A 48 -7.19 4.56 0.41
CA CYS A 48 -6.07 3.90 -0.27
C CYS A 48 -5.83 2.43 0.09
N PRO A 49 -5.91 2.00 1.38
CA PRO A 49 -5.76 0.59 1.73
C PRO A 49 -6.81 -0.30 1.07
N ASP A 50 -8.05 0.18 0.95
CA ASP A 50 -9.14 -0.61 0.37
C ASP A 50 -8.93 -0.77 -1.14
N ILE A 51 -8.62 0.31 -1.84
CA ILE A 51 -8.31 0.28 -3.28
C ILE A 51 -7.13 -0.66 -3.55
N TYR A 52 -6.03 -0.51 -2.80
CA TYR A 52 -4.83 -1.32 -2.98
C TYR A 52 -5.08 -2.82 -2.76
N ASN A 53 -5.85 -3.16 -1.72
CA ASN A 53 -6.05 -4.56 -1.30
C ASN A 53 -7.17 -5.28 -2.05
N TYR A 54 -8.21 -4.56 -2.50
CA TYR A 54 -9.43 -5.16 -3.05
C TYR A 54 -9.69 -4.84 -4.52
N GLU A 55 -9.15 -3.73 -5.04
CA GLU A 55 -9.50 -3.25 -6.39
C GLU A 55 -8.31 -3.30 -7.36
N GLN A 56 -7.10 -2.99 -6.90
CA GLN A 56 -5.92 -2.90 -7.74
C GLN A 56 -5.28 -4.29 -7.98
N PRO A 57 -5.22 -4.78 -9.23
CA PRO A 57 -4.44 -5.97 -9.56
C PRO A 57 -2.95 -5.65 -9.62
N HIS A 58 -2.11 -6.58 -9.16
CA HIS A 58 -0.65 -6.41 -9.15
C HIS A 58 0.01 -7.46 -10.04
N ASP A 59 0.93 -7.04 -10.92
CA ASP A 59 1.68 -7.94 -11.81
C ASP A 59 2.43 -9.04 -11.03
N ALA A 60 2.95 -8.69 -9.85
CA ALA A 60 3.64 -9.62 -8.96
C ALA A 60 2.71 -10.69 -8.34
N LEU A 61 1.40 -10.48 -8.39
CA LEU A 61 0.36 -11.35 -7.85
C LEU A 61 -0.49 -11.96 -8.98
N GLU A 62 0.13 -12.27 -10.12
CA GLU A 62 -0.57 -12.87 -11.27
C GLU A 62 -1.74 -12.01 -11.81
N ASN A 63 -1.64 -10.68 -11.69
CA ASN A 63 -2.71 -9.73 -11.98
C ASN A 63 -3.96 -9.89 -11.09
N GLN A 64 -3.79 -10.40 -9.88
CA GLN A 64 -4.83 -10.42 -8.85
C GLN A 64 -4.61 -9.29 -7.85
N THR A 65 -5.68 -8.94 -7.14
CA THR A 65 -5.60 -8.05 -5.97
C THR A 65 -4.98 -8.81 -4.80
N PRO A 66 -4.38 -8.14 -3.81
CA PRO A 66 -3.79 -8.79 -2.65
C PRO A 66 -4.76 -9.72 -1.93
N MET A 67 -6.04 -9.29 -1.78
CA MET A 67 -7.06 -10.11 -1.13
C MET A 67 -7.47 -11.32 -1.97
N ASN A 68 -7.64 -11.16 -3.28
CA ASN A 68 -7.96 -12.31 -4.15
C ASN A 68 -6.81 -13.32 -4.16
N TYR A 69 -5.56 -12.85 -4.21
CA TYR A 69 -4.38 -13.72 -4.14
C TYR A 69 -4.37 -14.52 -2.83
N LEU A 70 -4.65 -13.86 -1.69
CA LEU A 70 -4.75 -14.52 -0.38
C LEU A 70 -5.86 -15.57 -0.30
N GLU A 71 -6.98 -15.39 -1.01
CA GLU A 71 -8.07 -16.38 -1.05
C GLU A 71 -7.75 -17.58 -1.95
N THR A 72 -6.90 -17.37 -2.97
CA THR A 72 -6.54 -18.42 -3.94
C THR A 72 -5.24 -19.17 -3.64
N ALA A 73 -4.42 -18.66 -2.71
CA ALA A 73 -3.14 -19.23 -2.29
C ALA A 73 -3.30 -20.27 -1.15
#